data_AF-A0A087AR11-F1
#
_entry.id   AF-A0A087AR11-F1
#
_cell.length_a   1.000
_cell.length_b   1.000
_cell.length_c   1.000
_cell.angle_alpha   90.00
_cell.angle_beta   90.00
_cell.angle_gamma   90.00
#
_symmetry.space_group_name_H-M   'P 1'
#
loop_
_entity.id
_entity.type
_entity.pdbx_description
1 polymer ?
#
loop_
_entity_poly.entity_id
_entity_poly.type
_entity_poly.pdbx_seq_one_letter_code
_entity_poly.pdbx_strand_id
1 'polypeptide(L)'
;MTPQRIGVVGLGLIGGSLACRLHDAGCEVLAWNHTTRPYAGAEARGIRCLPTIEALAAAQPDLLVLCNPLKAMPETLAALAGVLDERTTLTDVGSVKGMVRDQVEAAGLGERYIGAHPMAGNERSGWSAADPALYDDALWAVTVRGDSDYRRFLSVAGMITGLCGNRMIVVDDRTHDRAAALISHMPHVVATALVNELVTDPERDIATALAAGSWRDMTRVALTDPDRTRAMVEEDDANVSRLLRDVSSRLLAVADALDGAGRDAALARFFAEGDPFRTFKTAQTDILAHAPERIVELPEHGWQTALTDLARRGEHIVRFDTPRTVVVRELSHIG
;
A
#
# COMPACT_ATOMS: atom_id res chain seq x y z
N MET A 1 -0.36 -4.85 22.31
CA MET A 1 0.20 -6.20 22.55
C MET A 1 0.53 -6.77 21.19
N THR A 2 1.67 -7.43 21.04
CA THR A 2 2.05 -8.05 19.77
C THR A 2 1.17 -9.28 19.54
N PRO A 3 0.44 -9.39 18.41
CA PRO A 3 -0.41 -10.54 18.14
C PRO A 3 0.42 -11.82 18.05
N GLN A 4 -0.12 -12.96 18.51
CA GLN A 4 0.56 -14.25 18.49
C GLN A 4 -0.11 -15.22 17.52
N ARG A 5 -1.45 -15.18 17.44
CA ARG A 5 -2.25 -15.91 16.46
C ARG A 5 -2.80 -14.94 15.43
N ILE A 6 -2.40 -15.13 14.16
CA ILE A 6 -2.77 -14.23 13.07
C ILE A 6 -3.51 -15.01 11.99
N GLY A 7 -4.71 -14.52 11.63
CA GLY A 7 -5.48 -15.02 10.51
C GLY A 7 -5.16 -14.25 9.23
N VAL A 8 -4.99 -14.95 8.12
CA VAL A 8 -4.76 -14.34 6.79
C VAL A 8 -5.84 -14.80 5.81
N VAL A 9 -6.59 -13.85 5.26
CA VAL A 9 -7.61 -14.10 4.23
C VAL A 9 -6.98 -13.80 2.87
N GLY A 10 -6.76 -14.83 2.06
CA GLY A 10 -6.15 -14.71 0.73
C GLY A 10 -4.65 -15.01 0.75
N LEU A 11 -4.24 -16.06 0.03
CA LEU A 11 -2.84 -16.50 -0.08
C LEU A 11 -2.26 -16.19 -1.47
N GLY A 12 -2.40 -14.92 -1.88
CA GLY A 12 -1.77 -14.37 -3.09
C GLY A 12 -0.33 -13.95 -2.86
N LEU A 13 0.18 -13.02 -3.69
CA LEU A 13 1.51 -12.43 -3.52
C LEU A 13 1.65 -11.80 -2.13
N ILE A 14 0.78 -10.85 -1.78
CA ILE A 14 0.84 -10.08 -0.54
C ILE A 14 0.56 -10.99 0.67
N GLY A 15 -0.64 -11.61 0.71
CA GLY A 15 -1.03 -12.43 1.85
C GLY A 15 -0.19 -13.68 2.05
N GLY A 16 0.26 -14.34 0.97
CA GLY A 16 1.15 -15.50 1.09
C GLY A 16 2.54 -15.11 1.62
N SER A 17 3.09 -13.99 1.14
CA SER A 17 4.36 -13.45 1.64
C SER A 17 4.27 -13.07 3.12
N LEU A 18 3.15 -12.46 3.51
CA LEU A 18 2.91 -12.05 4.89
C LEU A 18 2.75 -13.28 5.80
N ALA A 19 1.98 -14.27 5.37
CA ALA A 19 1.82 -15.52 6.10
C ALA A 19 3.16 -16.23 6.34
N CYS A 20 4.02 -16.27 5.32
CA CYS A 20 5.38 -16.81 5.47
C CYS A 20 6.21 -15.98 6.46
N ARG A 21 6.22 -14.65 6.33
CA ARG A 21 7.04 -13.78 7.19
C ARG A 21 6.61 -13.84 8.65
N LEU A 22 5.31 -13.88 8.92
CA LEU A 22 4.77 -14.00 10.28
C LEU A 22 5.05 -15.39 10.88
N HIS A 23 5.00 -16.44 10.06
CA HIS A 23 5.40 -17.77 10.51
C HIS A 23 6.89 -17.82 10.86
N ASP A 24 7.75 -17.26 10.01
CA ASP A 24 9.20 -17.18 10.24
C ASP A 24 9.53 -16.33 11.49
N ALA A 25 8.65 -15.38 11.86
CA ALA A 25 8.72 -14.61 13.10
C ALA A 25 8.16 -15.34 14.34
N GLY A 26 7.70 -16.59 14.21
CA GLY A 26 7.25 -17.45 15.30
C GLY A 26 5.77 -17.37 15.64
N CYS A 27 4.94 -16.74 14.80
CA CYS A 27 3.49 -16.67 15.03
C CYS A 27 2.76 -17.96 14.65
N GLU A 28 1.64 -18.24 15.32
CA GLU A 28 0.66 -19.19 14.83
C GLU A 28 -0.13 -18.54 13.67
N VAL A 29 0.12 -18.99 12.44
CA VAL A 29 -0.54 -18.45 11.25
C VAL A 29 -1.67 -19.39 10.80
N LEU A 30 -2.87 -18.84 10.80
CA LEU A 30 -4.07 -19.46 10.25
C LEU A 30 -4.39 -18.80 8.92
N ALA A 31 -4.85 -19.55 7.92
CA ALA A 31 -5.17 -18.97 6.63
C ALA A 31 -6.44 -19.55 6.02
N TRP A 32 -7.13 -18.73 5.25
CA TRP A 32 -8.17 -19.17 4.34
C TRP A 32 -7.95 -18.54 2.96
N ASN A 33 -8.23 -19.28 1.90
CA ASN A 33 -8.22 -18.76 0.54
C ASN A 33 -9.46 -19.26 -0.21
N HIS A 34 -10.04 -18.42 -1.07
CA HIS A 34 -11.24 -18.74 -1.84
C HIS A 34 -11.12 -20.02 -2.70
N THR A 35 -9.89 -20.42 -3.05
CA THR A 35 -9.58 -21.73 -3.64
C THR A 35 -8.53 -22.46 -2.79
N THR A 36 -8.55 -23.79 -2.80
CA THR A 36 -7.59 -24.62 -2.06
C THR A 36 -6.23 -24.75 -2.75
N ARG A 37 -6.06 -24.18 -3.96
CA ARG A 37 -4.82 -24.24 -4.74
C ARG A 37 -3.53 -23.92 -3.96
N PRO A 38 -3.48 -22.94 -3.04
CA PRO A 38 -2.25 -22.63 -2.30
C PRO A 38 -2.03 -23.50 -1.05
N TYR A 39 -3.00 -24.30 -0.61
CA TYR A 39 -2.98 -24.93 0.72
C TYR A 39 -1.83 -25.91 0.89
N ALA A 40 -1.61 -26.82 -0.06
CA ALA A 40 -0.52 -27.79 0.04
C ALA A 40 0.86 -27.11 0.21
N GLY A 41 1.09 -25.98 -0.47
CA GLY A 41 2.33 -25.21 -0.34
C GLY A 41 2.42 -24.44 0.98
N ALA A 42 1.31 -23.86 1.43
CA ALA A 42 1.24 -23.14 2.71
C ALA A 42 1.39 -24.08 3.91
N GLU A 43 0.74 -25.24 3.89
CA GLU A 43 0.83 -26.27 4.93
C GLU A 43 2.24 -26.86 5.01
N ALA A 44 2.92 -27.05 3.86
CA ALA A 44 4.32 -27.45 3.84
C ALA A 44 5.26 -26.39 4.48
N ARG A 45 4.82 -25.14 4.59
CA ARG A 45 5.49 -24.05 5.32
C ARG A 45 5.04 -23.90 6.76
N GLY A 46 4.18 -24.78 7.28
CA GLY A 46 3.68 -24.71 8.65
C GLY A 46 2.48 -23.76 8.87
N ILE A 47 1.89 -23.23 7.80
CA ILE A 47 0.69 -22.40 7.85
C ILE A 47 -0.54 -23.30 7.92
N ARG A 48 -1.43 -23.07 8.90
CA ARG A 48 -2.64 -23.87 9.07
C ARG A 48 -3.77 -23.35 8.19
N CYS A 49 -4.09 -24.06 7.11
CA CYS A 49 -5.18 -23.69 6.22
C CYS A 49 -6.54 -24.22 6.73
N LEU A 50 -7.55 -23.35 6.73
CA LEU A 50 -8.90 -23.65 7.20
C LEU A 50 -9.88 -23.74 6.04
N PRO A 51 -10.95 -24.57 6.14
CA PRO A 51 -11.83 -24.86 5.02
C PRO A 51 -12.75 -23.69 4.65
N THR A 52 -13.12 -22.85 5.61
CA THR A 52 -13.99 -21.69 5.40
C THR A 52 -13.49 -20.47 6.16
N ILE A 53 -13.95 -19.28 5.76
CA ILE A 53 -13.62 -18.03 6.44
C ILE A 53 -14.25 -17.95 7.84
N GLU A 54 -15.42 -18.56 8.04
CA GLU A 54 -16.07 -18.66 9.34
C GLU A 54 -15.27 -19.57 10.28
N ALA A 55 -14.68 -20.66 9.76
CA ALA A 55 -13.76 -21.49 10.55
C ALA A 55 -12.51 -20.71 10.97
N LEU A 56 -12.00 -19.82 10.10
CA LEU A 56 -10.91 -18.90 10.43
C LEU A 56 -11.31 -17.90 11.51
N ALA A 57 -12.49 -17.29 11.42
CA ALA A 57 -13.01 -16.40 12.44
C ALA A 57 -13.24 -17.13 13.79
N ALA A 58 -13.80 -18.34 13.75
CA ALA A 58 -14.07 -19.16 14.93
C ALA A 58 -12.80 -19.63 15.66
N ALA A 59 -11.65 -19.62 14.99
CA ALA A 59 -10.36 -19.87 15.62
C ALA A 59 -9.84 -18.68 16.46
N GLN A 60 -10.58 -17.56 16.48
CA GLN A 60 -10.35 -16.37 17.29
C GLN A 60 -8.91 -15.84 17.18
N PRO A 61 -8.44 -15.45 15.98
CA PRO A 61 -7.13 -14.83 15.86
C PRO A 61 -7.09 -13.48 16.60
N ASP A 62 -5.93 -13.11 17.12
CA ASP A 62 -5.70 -11.79 17.74
C ASP A 62 -5.85 -10.68 16.68
N LEU A 63 -5.38 -10.98 15.47
CA LEU A 63 -5.38 -10.11 14.29
C LEU A 63 -5.82 -10.91 13.06
N LEU A 64 -6.80 -10.41 12.33
CA LEU A 64 -7.24 -10.95 11.03
C LEU A 64 -6.87 -9.95 9.93
N VAL A 65 -6.06 -10.40 8.96
CA VAL A 65 -5.57 -9.59 7.85
C VAL A 65 -6.30 -9.96 6.56
N LEU A 66 -7.00 -9.00 5.97
CA LEU A 66 -7.72 -9.15 4.72
C LEU A 66 -6.80 -8.84 3.53
N CYS A 67 -6.35 -9.91 2.86
CA CYS A 67 -5.48 -9.88 1.68
C CYS A 67 -6.21 -10.32 0.40
N ASN A 68 -7.54 -10.38 0.42
CA ASN A 68 -8.35 -10.63 -0.76
C ASN A 68 -8.34 -9.41 -1.72
N PRO A 69 -8.62 -9.62 -3.01
CA PRO A 69 -8.90 -8.52 -3.93
C PRO A 69 -10.02 -7.62 -3.39
N LEU A 70 -9.90 -6.32 -3.61
CA LEU A 70 -10.84 -5.32 -3.11
C LEU A 70 -12.26 -5.54 -3.65
N LYS A 71 -12.41 -5.99 -4.90
CA LYS A 71 -13.71 -6.46 -5.44
C LYS A 71 -14.41 -7.57 -4.63
N ALA A 72 -13.66 -8.39 -3.90
CA ALA A 72 -14.18 -9.49 -3.08
C ALA A 72 -14.37 -9.09 -1.60
N MET A 73 -14.04 -7.84 -1.26
CA MET A 73 -14.11 -7.34 0.12
C MET A 73 -15.54 -7.33 0.67
N PRO A 74 -16.60 -6.92 -0.07
CA PRO A 74 -17.96 -6.96 0.46
C PRO A 74 -18.43 -8.38 0.85
N GLU A 75 -18.15 -9.38 0.02
CA GLU A 75 -18.48 -10.78 0.30
C GLU A 75 -17.70 -11.31 1.51
N THR A 76 -16.40 -10.99 1.57
CA THR A 76 -15.51 -11.37 2.68
C THR A 76 -16.02 -10.79 4.01
N LEU A 77 -16.38 -9.50 4.02
CA LEU A 77 -16.89 -8.83 5.21
C LEU A 77 -18.26 -9.36 5.63
N ALA A 78 -19.15 -9.67 4.67
CA ALA A 78 -20.45 -10.26 4.96
C ALA A 78 -20.32 -11.64 5.62
N ALA A 79 -19.38 -12.47 5.20
CA ALA A 79 -19.13 -13.78 5.82
C ALA A 79 -18.51 -13.67 7.23
N LEU A 80 -17.77 -12.60 7.51
CA LEU A 80 -17.21 -12.30 8.83
C LEU A 80 -18.23 -11.63 9.76
N ALA A 81 -19.22 -10.94 9.19
CA ALA A 81 -20.25 -10.24 9.95
C ALA A 81 -21.03 -11.22 10.83
N GLY A 82 -21.02 -10.98 12.14
CA GLY A 82 -21.71 -11.81 13.13
C GLY A 82 -20.95 -13.02 13.66
N VAL A 83 -19.80 -13.39 13.07
CA VAL A 83 -18.98 -14.52 13.54
C VAL A 83 -17.59 -14.12 14.02
N LEU A 84 -17.08 -12.94 13.62
CA LEU A 84 -15.80 -12.44 14.10
C LEU A 84 -15.89 -12.15 15.61
N ASP A 85 -14.88 -12.55 16.39
CA ASP A 85 -14.81 -12.26 17.83
C ASP A 85 -14.64 -10.75 18.07
N GLU A 86 -15.28 -10.23 19.12
CA GLU A 86 -15.19 -8.81 19.49
C GLU A 86 -13.76 -8.36 19.80
N ARG A 87 -12.89 -9.27 20.27
CA ARG A 87 -11.50 -8.96 20.61
C ARG A 87 -10.57 -9.04 19.41
N THR A 88 -10.96 -9.74 18.32
CA THR A 88 -10.14 -9.81 17.11
C THR A 88 -10.01 -8.43 16.49
N THR A 89 -8.77 -8.01 16.23
CA THR A 89 -8.48 -6.82 15.42
C THR A 89 -8.60 -7.18 13.95
N LEU A 90 -9.26 -6.34 13.17
CA LEU A 90 -9.36 -6.46 11.72
C LEU A 90 -8.42 -5.45 11.06
N THR A 91 -7.70 -5.88 10.04
CA THR A 91 -6.90 -5.00 9.18
C THR A 91 -6.94 -5.52 7.74
N ASP A 92 -6.53 -4.69 6.79
CA ASP A 92 -6.43 -5.04 5.39
C ASP A 92 -5.03 -4.70 4.86
N VAL A 93 -4.81 -4.98 3.57
CA VAL A 93 -3.60 -4.58 2.83
C VAL A 93 -3.95 -3.86 1.53
N GLY A 94 -5.20 -3.37 1.39
CA GLY A 94 -5.71 -2.83 0.14
C GLY A 94 -4.98 -1.56 -0.31
N SER A 95 -4.98 -1.27 -1.61
CA SER A 95 -4.36 -0.06 -2.17
C SER A 95 -5.21 1.21 -2.04
N VAL A 96 -6.48 1.07 -1.66
CA VAL A 96 -7.42 2.17 -1.40
C VAL A 96 -8.00 1.97 -0.01
N LYS A 97 -8.09 3.02 0.81
CA LYS A 97 -8.42 2.92 2.23
C LYS A 97 -9.81 3.45 2.55
N GLY A 98 -10.24 4.54 1.91
CA GLY A 98 -11.57 5.13 2.12
C GLY A 98 -12.68 4.12 1.79
N MET A 99 -12.65 3.56 0.58
CA MET A 99 -13.63 2.55 0.15
C MET A 99 -13.66 1.32 1.07
N VAL A 100 -12.51 0.79 1.48
CA VAL A 100 -12.47 -0.38 2.38
C VAL A 100 -13.08 -0.03 3.73
N ARG A 101 -12.75 1.15 4.27
CA ARG A 101 -13.31 1.60 5.53
C ARG A 101 -14.84 1.71 5.45
N ASP A 102 -15.38 2.30 4.39
CA ASP A 102 -16.83 2.40 4.20
C ASP A 102 -17.50 1.02 4.18
N GLN A 103 -16.89 0.04 3.49
CA GLN A 103 -17.39 -1.34 3.44
C GLN A 103 -17.33 -2.03 4.81
N VAL A 104 -16.25 -1.82 5.57
CA VAL A 104 -16.10 -2.39 6.92
C VAL A 104 -17.11 -1.78 7.89
N GLU A 105 -17.36 -0.47 7.79
CA GLU A 105 -18.39 0.23 8.58
C GLU A 105 -19.78 -0.28 8.24
N ALA A 106 -20.10 -0.45 6.94
CA ALA A 106 -21.37 -1.02 6.49
C ALA A 106 -21.60 -2.46 6.98
N ALA A 107 -20.53 -3.24 7.16
CA ALA A 107 -20.59 -4.59 7.72
C ALA A 107 -20.71 -4.63 9.25
N GLY A 108 -20.70 -3.48 9.94
CA GLY A 108 -20.76 -3.40 11.40
C GLY A 108 -19.45 -3.79 12.10
N LEU A 109 -18.33 -3.77 11.38
CA LEU A 109 -17.01 -4.16 11.89
C LEU A 109 -16.07 -2.95 12.11
N GLY A 110 -16.56 -1.72 11.93
CA GLY A 110 -15.79 -0.47 11.99
C GLY A 110 -14.99 -0.28 13.27
N GLU A 111 -15.58 -0.55 14.43
CA GLU A 111 -14.90 -0.43 15.74
C GLU A 111 -13.73 -1.43 15.91
N ARG A 112 -13.64 -2.43 15.02
CA ARG A 112 -12.63 -3.48 15.04
C ARG A 112 -11.47 -3.22 14.09
N TYR A 113 -11.55 -2.18 13.27
CA TYR A 113 -10.75 -2.05 12.07
C TYR A 113 -9.70 -0.94 12.14
N ILE A 114 -8.48 -1.29 11.73
CA ILE A 114 -7.38 -0.37 11.44
C ILE A 114 -6.89 -0.69 10.03
N GLY A 115 -7.00 0.28 9.13
CA GLY A 115 -6.56 0.08 7.74
C GLY A 115 -5.05 0.07 7.62
N ALA A 116 -4.53 -0.76 6.74
CA ALA A 116 -3.11 -0.80 6.44
C ALA A 116 -2.85 -1.04 4.96
N HIS A 117 -1.71 -0.59 4.47
CA HIS A 117 -1.28 -0.79 3.10
C HIS A 117 0.24 -0.91 3.06
N PRO A 118 0.78 -2.11 2.83
CA PRO A 118 2.20 -2.26 2.57
C PRO A 118 2.54 -1.67 1.21
N MET A 119 3.51 -0.76 1.16
CA MET A 119 4.08 -0.24 -0.09
C MET A 119 5.07 -1.26 -0.66
N ALA A 120 4.57 -2.48 -0.90
CA ALA A 120 5.31 -3.62 -1.40
C ALA A 120 4.47 -4.33 -2.46
N GLY A 121 5.14 -4.86 -3.47
CA GLY A 121 4.48 -5.56 -4.57
C GLY A 121 5.35 -5.65 -5.80
N ASN A 122 5.00 -6.59 -6.67
CA ASN A 122 5.60 -6.74 -7.99
C ASN A 122 4.51 -7.16 -9.00
N GLU A 123 4.93 -7.40 -10.22
CA GLU A 123 4.08 -7.80 -11.34
C GLU A 123 3.63 -9.27 -11.30
N ARG A 124 4.16 -10.08 -10.37
CA ARG A 124 3.81 -11.50 -10.21
C ARG A 124 2.57 -11.68 -9.32
N SER A 125 1.97 -12.86 -9.34
CA SER A 125 0.74 -13.14 -8.60
C SER A 125 0.66 -14.57 -8.06
N GLY A 126 -0.25 -14.77 -7.10
CA GLY A 126 -0.52 -16.07 -6.47
C GLY A 126 0.55 -16.54 -5.48
N TRP A 127 0.26 -17.66 -4.81
CA TRP A 127 1.14 -18.27 -3.80
C TRP A 127 2.54 -18.61 -4.33
N SER A 128 2.67 -19.03 -5.59
CA SER A 128 3.98 -19.33 -6.19
C SER A 128 4.90 -18.12 -6.30
N ALA A 129 4.37 -16.90 -6.16
CA ALA A 129 5.13 -15.67 -6.10
C ALA A 129 5.33 -15.16 -4.67
N ALA A 130 4.79 -15.85 -3.66
CA ALA A 130 4.96 -15.48 -2.27
C ALA A 130 6.42 -15.58 -1.85
N ASP A 131 6.93 -14.52 -1.23
CA ASP A 131 8.30 -14.40 -0.77
C ASP A 131 8.31 -13.51 0.49
N PRO A 132 8.73 -14.02 1.67
CA PRO A 132 8.81 -13.19 2.87
C PRO A 132 9.75 -11.98 2.72
N ALA A 133 10.71 -12.02 1.79
CA ALA A 133 11.59 -10.89 1.48
C ALA A 133 10.87 -9.75 0.72
N LEU A 134 9.64 -9.98 0.23
CA LEU A 134 8.81 -8.93 -0.39
C LEU A 134 8.62 -7.73 0.55
N TYR A 135 8.62 -7.98 1.86
CA TYR A 135 8.47 -6.96 2.87
C TYR A 135 9.79 -6.35 3.32
N ASP A 136 10.96 -6.77 2.83
CA ASP A 136 12.22 -6.18 3.27
C ASP A 136 12.23 -4.67 2.99
N ASP A 137 12.55 -3.90 4.04
CA ASP A 137 12.50 -2.44 4.01
C ASP A 137 11.18 -1.82 3.52
N ALA A 138 10.07 -2.56 3.56
CA ALA A 138 8.77 -2.02 3.18
C ALA A 138 8.30 -0.93 4.16
N LEU A 139 7.77 0.15 3.60
CA LEU A 139 6.99 1.14 4.33
C LEU A 139 5.53 0.73 4.29
N TRP A 140 4.85 0.79 5.44
CA TRP A 140 3.41 0.58 5.53
C TRP A 140 2.70 1.89 5.80
N ALA A 141 1.67 2.22 5.02
CA ALA A 141 0.71 3.22 5.46
C ALA A 141 -0.29 2.56 6.41
N VAL A 142 -0.58 3.21 7.54
CA VAL A 142 -1.61 2.79 8.50
C VAL A 142 -2.61 3.93 8.63
N THR A 143 -3.90 3.63 8.50
CA THR A 143 -4.94 4.65 8.54
C THR A 143 -5.71 4.66 9.85
N VAL A 144 -5.90 5.86 10.38
CA VAL A 144 -6.60 6.11 11.65
C VAL A 144 -7.65 7.22 11.49
N ARG A 145 -8.68 7.14 12.33
CA ARG A 145 -9.73 8.14 12.53
C ARG A 145 -9.80 8.54 14.00
N GLY A 146 -10.51 9.62 14.32
CA GLY A 146 -10.66 10.10 15.70
C GLY A 146 -11.29 9.08 16.66
N ASP A 147 -12.05 8.12 16.13
CA ASP A 147 -12.73 7.02 16.83
C ASP A 147 -11.94 5.70 16.80
N SER A 148 -10.76 5.65 16.18
CA SER A 148 -9.95 4.42 16.14
C SER A 148 -9.51 3.98 17.53
N ASP A 149 -9.66 2.68 17.82
CA ASP A 149 -9.22 2.10 19.09
C ASP A 149 -7.69 1.95 19.15
N TYR A 150 -7.11 2.41 20.26
CA TYR A 150 -5.65 2.42 20.41
C TYR A 150 -5.05 1.03 20.56
N ARG A 151 -5.73 0.09 21.20
CA ARG A 151 -5.22 -1.28 21.37
C ARG A 151 -5.17 -2.01 20.04
N ARG A 152 -6.16 -1.81 19.19
CA ARG A 152 -6.22 -2.34 17.82
C ARG A 152 -5.12 -1.74 16.95
N PHE A 153 -4.91 -0.42 17.05
CA PHE A 153 -3.77 0.24 16.40
C PHE A 153 -2.44 -0.39 16.84
N LEU A 154 -2.23 -0.61 18.13
CA LEU A 154 -1.02 -1.26 18.64
C LEU A 154 -0.86 -2.72 18.18
N SER A 155 -1.96 -3.43 17.92
CA SER A 155 -1.91 -4.79 17.35
C SER A 155 -1.35 -4.76 15.93
N VAL A 156 -1.88 -3.87 15.08
CA VAL A 156 -1.39 -3.68 13.70
C VAL A 156 0.05 -3.14 13.69
N ALA A 157 0.34 -2.14 14.52
CA ALA A 157 1.68 -1.58 14.63
C ALA A 157 2.71 -2.59 15.14
N GLY A 158 2.32 -3.46 16.08
CA GLY A 158 3.15 -4.56 16.58
C GLY A 158 3.43 -5.62 15.52
N MET A 159 2.44 -5.94 14.68
CA MET A 159 2.65 -6.79 13.50
C MET A 159 3.68 -6.16 12.55
N ILE A 160 3.49 -4.88 12.19
CA ILE A 160 4.34 -4.22 11.20
C ILE A 160 5.76 -4.02 11.72
N THR A 161 5.91 -3.34 12.86
CA THR A 161 7.24 -2.91 13.36
C THR A 161 7.97 -4.00 14.15
N GLY A 162 7.23 -4.89 14.81
CA GLY A 162 7.81 -5.96 15.64
C GLY A 162 8.01 -7.25 14.85
N LEU A 163 6.93 -7.80 14.29
CA LEU A 163 6.97 -9.12 13.64
C LEU A 163 7.57 -9.06 12.23
N CYS A 164 7.13 -8.08 11.42
CA CYS A 164 7.67 -7.93 10.07
C CYS A 164 9.00 -7.14 10.04
N GLY A 165 9.31 -6.38 11.10
CA GLY A 165 10.50 -5.53 11.15
C GLY A 165 10.42 -4.34 10.19
N ASN A 166 9.21 -3.87 9.88
CA ASN A 166 8.96 -2.81 8.91
C ASN A 166 8.76 -1.44 9.56
N ARG A 167 8.83 -0.40 8.73
CA ARG A 167 8.49 0.97 9.11
C ARG A 167 7.06 1.30 8.72
N MET A 168 6.45 2.25 9.42
CA MET A 168 5.10 2.71 9.13
C MET A 168 4.95 4.22 9.16
N ILE A 169 4.06 4.73 8.31
CA ILE A 169 3.56 6.10 8.34
C ILE A 169 2.07 6.05 8.68
N VAL A 170 1.61 6.98 9.52
CA VAL A 170 0.22 7.02 9.97
C VAL A 170 -0.49 8.21 9.35
N VAL A 171 -1.58 7.98 8.63
CA VAL A 171 -2.32 9.02 7.89
C VAL A 171 -3.82 8.81 8.04
N ASP A 172 -4.62 9.77 7.61
CA ASP A 172 -6.06 9.54 7.37
C ASP A 172 -6.29 8.89 5.99
N ASP A 173 -7.44 8.26 5.81
CA ASP A 173 -7.78 7.52 4.57
C ASP A 173 -7.71 8.42 3.33
N ARG A 174 -8.20 9.66 3.43
CA ARG A 174 -8.21 10.63 2.32
C ARG A 174 -6.79 11.03 1.92
N THR A 175 -5.92 11.29 2.90
CA THR A 175 -4.51 11.62 2.67
C THR A 175 -3.79 10.44 2.01
N HIS A 176 -4.04 9.21 2.47
CA HIS A 176 -3.52 8.00 1.84
C HIS A 176 -3.95 7.89 0.37
N ASP A 177 -5.26 7.92 0.10
CA ASP A 177 -5.78 7.63 -1.23
C ASP A 177 -5.32 8.69 -2.25
N ARG A 178 -5.28 9.97 -1.85
CA ARG A 178 -4.69 11.03 -2.68
C ARG A 178 -3.22 10.80 -3.01
N ALA A 179 -2.44 10.31 -2.04
CA ALA A 179 -1.02 10.02 -2.23
C ALA A 179 -0.82 8.78 -3.13
N ALA A 180 -1.56 7.70 -2.86
CA ALA A 180 -1.55 6.48 -3.68
C ALA A 180 -1.96 6.77 -5.13
N ALA A 181 -2.98 7.61 -5.33
CA ALA A 181 -3.38 8.08 -6.65
C ALA A 181 -2.23 8.76 -7.40
N LEU A 182 -1.53 9.66 -6.72
CA LEU A 182 -0.45 10.47 -7.29
C LEU A 182 0.78 9.63 -7.64
N ILE A 183 1.18 8.72 -6.77
CA ILE A 183 2.46 8.01 -6.89
C ILE A 183 2.34 6.57 -7.43
N SER A 184 1.12 6.05 -7.59
CA SER A 184 0.87 4.68 -8.06
C SER A 184 -0.24 4.62 -9.12
N HIS A 185 -1.48 4.99 -8.79
CA HIS A 185 -2.63 4.73 -9.67
C HIS A 185 -2.55 5.53 -10.98
N MET A 186 -2.30 6.85 -10.92
CA MET A 186 -2.12 7.69 -12.10
C MET A 186 -0.91 7.21 -12.94
N PRO A 187 0.28 6.96 -12.38
CA PRO A 187 1.39 6.38 -13.13
C PRO A 187 1.06 5.11 -13.91
N HIS A 188 0.26 4.19 -13.36
CA HIS A 188 -0.18 3.00 -14.09
C HIS A 188 -1.04 3.33 -15.32
N VAL A 189 -1.96 4.30 -15.19
CA VAL A 189 -2.78 4.76 -16.33
C VAL A 189 -1.91 5.44 -17.39
N VAL A 190 -1.01 6.32 -16.98
CA VAL A 190 -0.09 7.02 -17.91
C VAL A 190 0.83 6.03 -18.62
N ALA A 191 1.40 5.06 -17.92
CA ALA A 191 2.22 4.01 -18.51
C ALA A 191 1.44 3.16 -19.52
N THR A 192 0.19 2.83 -19.21
CA THR A 192 -0.71 2.09 -20.11
C THR A 192 -1.03 2.91 -21.36
N ALA A 193 -1.30 4.21 -21.21
CA ALA A 193 -1.52 5.11 -22.34
C ALA A 193 -0.29 5.15 -23.27
N LEU A 194 0.92 5.27 -22.71
CA LEU A 194 2.17 5.23 -23.50
C LEU A 194 2.33 3.93 -24.29
N VAL A 195 2.03 2.78 -23.68
CA VAL A 195 2.07 1.48 -24.37
C VAL A 195 1.03 1.40 -25.47
N ASN A 196 -0.18 1.93 -25.24
CA ASN A 196 -1.24 1.94 -26.25
C ASN A 196 -0.86 2.79 -27.47
N GLU A 197 -0.25 3.96 -27.27
CA GLU A 197 0.28 4.78 -28.38
C GLU A 197 1.28 3.99 -29.22
N LEU A 198 2.26 3.33 -28.58
CA LEU A 198 3.23 2.47 -29.28
C LEU A 198 2.52 1.35 -30.06
N VAL A 199 1.55 0.65 -29.47
CA VAL A 199 0.84 -0.46 -30.14
C VAL A 199 0.15 0.00 -31.41
N THR A 200 -0.38 1.23 -31.41
CA THR A 200 -1.08 1.79 -32.58
C THR A 200 -0.16 2.41 -33.62
N ASP A 201 1.12 2.62 -33.31
CA ASP A 201 2.06 3.27 -34.21
C ASP A 201 2.51 2.33 -35.36
N PRO A 202 2.57 2.82 -36.61
CA PRO A 202 3.10 2.04 -37.74
C PRO A 202 4.57 1.62 -37.58
N GLU A 203 5.39 2.43 -36.89
CA GLU A 203 6.82 2.23 -36.68
C GLU A 203 7.14 1.48 -35.38
N ARG A 204 6.11 0.92 -34.70
CA ARG A 204 6.25 0.30 -33.38
C ARG A 204 7.35 -0.75 -33.27
N ASP A 205 7.62 -1.50 -34.32
CA ASP A 205 8.63 -2.56 -34.31
C ASP A 205 10.05 -1.95 -34.26
N ILE A 206 10.29 -0.88 -35.03
CA ILE A 206 11.55 -0.12 -35.00
C ILE A 206 11.67 0.64 -33.68
N ALA A 207 10.61 1.32 -33.24
CA ALA A 207 10.58 2.05 -31.97
C ALA A 207 10.89 1.12 -30.78
N THR A 208 10.33 -0.10 -30.78
CA THR A 208 10.62 -1.13 -29.77
C THR A 208 12.08 -1.59 -29.85
N ALA A 209 12.64 -1.78 -31.05
CA ALA A 209 14.03 -2.17 -31.21
C ALA A 209 15.03 -1.09 -30.75
N LEU A 210 14.64 0.19 -30.82
CA LEU A 210 15.42 1.34 -30.35
C LEU A 210 15.19 1.67 -28.87
N ALA A 211 14.22 1.03 -28.21
CA ALA A 211 13.84 1.33 -26.84
C ALA A 211 14.98 1.04 -25.85
N ALA A 212 15.22 1.99 -24.94
CA ALA A 212 16.29 1.92 -23.95
C ALA A 212 15.73 2.12 -22.51
N GLY A 213 16.57 2.64 -21.61
CA GLY A 213 16.24 2.79 -20.18
C GLY A 213 14.99 3.62 -19.91
N SER A 214 14.83 4.77 -20.59
CA SER A 214 13.66 5.65 -20.40
C SER A 214 12.34 4.93 -20.69
N TRP A 215 12.24 4.24 -21.83
CA TRP A 215 11.07 3.46 -22.20
C TRP A 215 10.81 2.34 -21.21
N ARG A 216 11.85 1.57 -20.86
CA ARG A 216 11.76 0.43 -19.93
C ARG A 216 11.21 0.88 -18.57
N ASP A 217 11.75 1.95 -18.01
CA ASP A 217 11.40 2.39 -16.66
C ASP A 217 10.00 3.01 -16.61
N MET A 218 9.59 3.72 -17.69
CA MET A 218 8.25 4.31 -17.79
C MET A 218 7.16 3.28 -18.06
N THR A 219 7.46 2.18 -18.76
CA THR A 219 6.45 1.18 -19.16
C THR A 219 6.45 -0.09 -18.31
N ARG A 220 7.42 -0.28 -17.41
CA ARG A 220 7.49 -1.46 -16.53
C ARG A 220 6.18 -1.75 -15.79
N VAL A 221 5.52 -0.71 -15.27
CA VAL A 221 4.27 -0.87 -14.51
C VAL A 221 3.05 -1.18 -15.38
N ALA A 222 3.14 -0.99 -16.71
CA ALA A 222 2.09 -1.40 -17.64
C ALA A 222 2.14 -2.91 -17.97
N LEU A 223 3.18 -3.62 -17.52
CA LEU A 223 3.29 -5.08 -17.67
C LEU A 223 2.47 -5.86 -16.63
N THR A 224 1.84 -5.17 -15.67
CA THR A 224 0.94 -5.80 -14.72
C THR A 224 -0.36 -6.23 -15.39
N ASP A 225 -1.05 -7.21 -14.80
CA ASP A 225 -2.37 -7.66 -15.24
C ASP A 225 -3.36 -6.46 -15.42
N PRO A 226 -3.97 -6.29 -16.62
CA PRO A 226 -4.84 -5.15 -16.89
C PRO A 226 -6.09 -5.09 -16.00
N ASP A 227 -6.67 -6.24 -15.63
CA ASP A 227 -7.85 -6.28 -14.76
C ASP A 227 -7.50 -5.85 -13.33
N ARG A 228 -6.30 -6.19 -12.87
CA ARG A 228 -5.76 -5.69 -11.59
C ARG A 228 -5.60 -4.18 -11.61
N THR A 229 -4.96 -3.65 -12.66
CA THR A 229 -4.74 -2.19 -12.79
C THR A 229 -6.06 -1.45 -12.90
N ARG A 230 -7.00 -1.97 -13.68
CA ARG A 230 -8.35 -1.41 -13.82
C ARG A 230 -9.07 -1.33 -12.48
N ALA A 231 -9.11 -2.43 -11.72
CA ALA A 231 -9.76 -2.45 -10.41
C ALA A 231 -9.19 -1.38 -9.47
N MET A 232 -7.86 -1.31 -9.37
CA MET A 232 -7.18 -0.31 -8.54
C MET A 232 -7.53 1.14 -8.92
N VAL A 233 -7.73 1.42 -10.22
CA VAL A 233 -8.11 2.75 -10.73
C VAL A 233 -9.59 3.05 -10.48
N GLU A 234 -10.47 2.08 -10.71
CA GLU A 234 -11.92 2.23 -10.47
C GLU A 234 -12.24 2.47 -8.99
N GLU A 235 -11.43 1.91 -8.08
CA GLU A 235 -11.60 2.04 -6.64
C GLU A 235 -11.19 3.43 -6.09
N ASP A 236 -10.44 4.22 -6.86
CA ASP A 236 -9.94 5.56 -6.50
C ASP A 236 -10.16 6.59 -7.62
N ASP A 237 -11.27 6.42 -8.35
CA ASP A 237 -11.56 7.07 -9.63
C ASP A 237 -11.52 8.60 -9.58
N ALA A 238 -12.04 9.22 -8.52
CA ALA A 238 -12.12 10.67 -8.37
C ALA A 238 -10.72 11.29 -8.25
N ASN A 239 -9.82 10.67 -7.48
CA ASN A 239 -8.45 11.16 -7.34
C ASN A 239 -7.67 10.95 -8.64
N VAL A 240 -7.81 9.78 -9.27
CA VAL A 240 -7.14 9.46 -10.54
C VAL A 240 -7.61 10.38 -11.65
N SER A 241 -8.91 10.56 -11.82
CA SER A 241 -9.52 11.43 -12.86
C SER A 241 -9.01 12.86 -12.77
N ARG A 242 -8.95 13.44 -11.57
CA ARG A 242 -8.40 14.79 -11.37
C ARG A 242 -6.93 14.86 -11.79
N LEU A 243 -6.11 13.92 -11.32
CA LEU A 243 -4.68 13.90 -11.61
C LEU A 243 -4.38 13.69 -13.10
N LEU A 244 -5.17 12.85 -13.79
CA LEU A 244 -5.05 12.67 -15.23
C LEU A 244 -5.36 13.94 -16.01
N ARG A 245 -6.36 14.73 -15.58
CA ARG A 245 -6.63 16.04 -16.20
C ARG A 245 -5.46 17.00 -15.99
N ASP A 246 -4.89 17.01 -14.79
CA ASP A 246 -3.73 17.86 -14.47
C ASP A 246 -2.52 17.48 -15.34
N VAL A 247 -2.20 16.19 -15.47
CA VAL A 247 -1.06 15.73 -16.30
C VAL A 247 -1.32 15.94 -17.79
N SER A 248 -2.53 15.66 -18.29
CA SER A 248 -2.89 15.90 -19.68
C SER A 248 -2.80 17.38 -20.05
N SER A 249 -3.23 18.28 -19.17
CA SER A 249 -3.11 19.72 -19.40
C SER A 249 -1.64 20.16 -19.51
N ARG A 250 -0.74 19.57 -18.69
CA ARG A 250 0.70 19.82 -18.78
C ARG A 250 1.31 19.31 -20.07
N LEU A 251 0.92 18.11 -20.52
CA LEU A 251 1.39 17.53 -21.78
C LEU A 251 0.92 18.34 -22.99
N LEU A 252 -0.35 18.76 -23.01
CA LEU A 252 -0.90 19.63 -24.06
C LEU A 252 -0.18 20.97 -24.11
N ALA A 253 0.08 21.60 -22.96
CA ALA A 253 0.81 22.86 -22.92
C ALA A 253 2.23 22.75 -23.51
N VAL A 254 2.90 21.60 -23.36
CA VAL A 254 4.21 21.36 -23.99
C VAL A 254 4.06 21.15 -25.49
N ALA A 255 3.05 20.40 -25.95
CA ALA A 255 2.76 20.22 -27.37
C ALA A 255 2.49 21.57 -28.05
N ASP A 256 1.60 22.39 -27.48
CA ASP A 256 1.27 23.72 -28.00
C ASP A 256 2.50 24.63 -28.03
N ALA A 257 3.38 24.56 -27.03
CA ALA A 257 4.62 25.33 -26.98
C ALA A 257 5.64 24.88 -28.05
N LEU A 258 5.63 23.61 -28.45
CA LEU A 258 6.44 23.13 -29.57
C LEU A 258 5.96 23.72 -30.90
N ASP A 259 4.66 23.94 -31.06
CA ASP A 259 4.08 24.47 -32.30
C ASP A 259 4.03 26.02 -32.36
N GLY A 260 4.13 26.70 -31.21
CA GLY A 260 3.94 28.15 -31.09
C GLY A 260 5.21 29.02 -31.00
N ALA A 261 5.00 30.34 -30.93
CA ALA A 261 6.04 31.31 -30.59
C ALA A 261 6.28 31.35 -29.05
N GLY A 262 7.52 31.63 -28.61
CA GLY A 262 7.87 31.59 -27.18
C GLY A 262 8.27 30.20 -26.66
N ARG A 263 8.50 29.25 -27.58
CA ARG A 263 8.95 27.87 -27.34
C ARG A 263 10.00 27.75 -26.24
N ASP A 264 11.13 28.45 -26.38
CA ASP A 264 12.29 28.26 -25.52
C ASP A 264 11.99 28.54 -24.04
N ALA A 265 11.27 29.62 -23.75
CA ALA A 265 10.90 29.99 -22.38
C ALA A 265 9.87 29.02 -21.77
N ALA A 266 8.89 28.58 -22.57
CA ALA A 266 7.88 27.63 -22.12
C ALA A 266 8.48 26.25 -21.82
N LEU A 267 9.35 25.75 -22.71
CA LEU A 267 10.06 24.48 -22.51
C LEU A 267 11.03 24.54 -21.34
N ALA A 268 11.83 25.61 -21.23
CA ALA A 268 12.75 25.78 -20.11
C ALA A 268 12.01 25.73 -18.76
N ARG A 269 10.86 26.41 -18.66
CA ARG A 269 10.03 26.36 -17.46
C ARG A 269 9.52 24.94 -17.17
N PHE A 270 8.93 24.27 -18.16
CA PHE A 270 8.39 22.92 -17.96
C PHE A 270 9.46 21.94 -17.47
N PHE A 271 10.65 21.95 -18.08
CA PHE A 271 11.73 21.06 -17.67
C PHE A 271 12.34 21.44 -16.31
N ALA A 272 12.30 22.71 -15.90
CA ALA A 272 12.80 23.16 -14.59
C ALA A 272 11.80 22.96 -13.43
N GLU A 273 10.49 22.91 -13.68
CA GLU A 273 9.46 22.76 -12.63
C GLU A 273 9.67 21.53 -11.72
N GLY A 274 10.32 20.48 -12.22
CA GLY A 274 10.65 19.27 -11.47
C GLY A 274 11.94 19.34 -10.62
N ASP A 275 12.67 20.45 -10.62
CA ASP A 275 13.95 20.59 -9.91
C ASP A 275 13.89 20.30 -8.40
N PRO A 276 12.81 20.66 -7.67
CA PRO A 276 12.67 20.26 -6.27
C PRO A 276 12.74 18.73 -6.09
N PHE A 277 12.08 17.96 -6.97
CA PHE A 277 12.14 16.49 -6.92
C PHE A 277 13.53 15.94 -7.28
N ARG A 278 14.25 16.57 -8.22
CA ARG A 278 15.61 16.15 -8.60
C ARG A 278 16.62 16.39 -7.47
N THR A 279 16.52 17.57 -6.84
CA THR A 279 17.33 17.94 -5.68
C THR A 279 17.07 16.97 -4.54
N PHE A 280 15.80 16.73 -4.25
CA PHE A 280 15.35 15.74 -3.30
C PHE A 280 15.93 14.36 -3.57
N LYS A 281 15.79 13.84 -4.79
CA LYS A 281 16.23 12.48 -5.13
C LYS A 281 17.75 12.31 -5.02
N THR A 282 18.51 13.37 -5.31
CA THR A 282 19.97 13.39 -5.15
C THR A 282 20.37 13.33 -3.68
N ALA A 283 19.67 14.06 -2.81
CA ALA A 283 19.93 14.08 -1.36
C ALA A 283 19.37 12.86 -0.62
N GLN A 284 18.38 12.16 -1.19
CA GLN A 284 17.63 11.09 -0.52
C GLN A 284 18.54 9.98 0.03
N THR A 285 19.54 9.54 -0.72
CA THR A 285 20.45 8.47 -0.28
C THR A 285 21.19 8.85 1.00
N ASP A 286 21.68 10.09 1.08
CA ASP A 286 22.41 10.59 2.26
C ASP A 286 21.47 10.77 3.45
N ILE A 287 20.25 11.29 3.22
CA ILE A 287 19.23 11.47 4.26
C ILE A 287 18.82 10.11 4.85
N LEU A 288 18.52 9.12 4.02
CA LEU A 288 18.10 7.80 4.49
C LEU A 288 19.21 7.07 5.27
N ALA A 289 20.48 7.30 4.91
CA ALA A 289 21.62 6.70 5.58
C ALA A 289 21.94 7.35 6.95
N HIS A 290 21.59 8.62 7.18
CA HIS A 290 22.03 9.38 8.35
C HIS A 290 20.91 10.09 9.14
N ALA A 291 19.64 9.90 8.78
CA ALA A 291 18.53 10.54 9.48
C ALA A 291 18.50 10.10 10.96
N PRO A 292 18.61 11.04 11.93
CA PRO A 292 18.65 10.72 13.34
C PRO A 292 17.31 10.14 13.80
N GLU A 293 17.39 9.17 14.72
CA GLU A 293 16.21 8.68 15.42
C GLU A 293 15.81 9.65 16.53
N ARG A 294 14.51 9.88 16.66
CA ARG A 294 13.92 10.70 17.72
C ARG A 294 12.85 9.92 18.46
N ILE A 295 12.87 10.05 19.79
CA ILE A 295 11.85 9.45 20.65
C ILE A 295 10.68 10.41 20.79
N VAL A 296 9.46 9.91 20.62
CA VAL A 296 8.22 10.67 20.75
C VAL A 296 7.28 9.95 21.70
N GLU A 297 6.81 10.67 22.71
CA GLU A 297 5.75 10.21 23.60
C GLU A 297 4.38 10.57 23.01
N LEU A 298 3.49 9.58 22.93
CA LEU A 298 2.15 9.73 22.40
C LEU A 298 1.19 10.11 23.53
N PRO A 299 0.40 11.18 23.35
CA PRO A 299 -0.55 11.61 24.39
C PRO A 299 -1.62 10.55 24.60
N GLU A 300 -2.23 10.50 25.78
CA GLU A 300 -3.31 9.56 26.06
C GLU A 300 -4.50 9.74 25.11
N HIS A 301 -4.88 11.02 24.93
CA HIS A 301 -5.96 11.50 24.06
C HIS A 301 -5.35 12.23 22.85
N GLY A 302 -5.98 12.13 21.68
CA GLY A 302 -5.50 12.80 20.46
C GLY A 302 -4.22 12.19 19.87
N TRP A 303 -3.88 10.96 20.25
CA TRP A 303 -2.73 10.23 19.71
C TRP A 303 -2.81 10.06 18.19
N GLN A 304 -4.01 9.95 17.62
CA GLN A 304 -4.22 9.86 16.17
C GLN A 304 -3.69 11.12 15.48
N THR A 305 -4.08 12.30 15.97
CA THR A 305 -3.61 13.58 15.44
C THR A 305 -2.10 13.69 15.56
N ALA A 306 -1.54 13.38 16.74
CA ALA A 306 -0.09 13.40 16.96
C ALA A 306 0.65 12.50 15.95
N LEU A 307 0.13 11.31 15.67
CA LEU A 307 0.70 10.40 14.69
C LEU A 307 0.58 10.91 13.25
N THR A 308 -0.58 11.46 12.86
CA THR A 308 -0.74 12.05 11.52
C THR A 308 0.12 13.30 11.33
N ASP A 309 0.42 14.05 12.39
CA ASP A 309 1.32 15.21 12.32
C ASP A 309 2.79 14.79 12.16
N LEU A 310 3.21 13.63 12.68
CA LEU A 310 4.51 13.04 12.35
C LEU A 310 4.59 12.81 10.84
N ALA A 311 3.60 12.16 10.24
CA ALA A 311 3.56 11.89 8.81
C ALA A 311 3.62 13.17 7.96
N ARG A 312 2.91 14.23 8.36
CA ARG A 312 2.93 15.54 7.67
C ARG A 312 4.30 16.22 7.71
N ARG A 313 5.09 15.98 8.75
CA ARG A 313 6.50 16.42 8.83
C ARG A 313 7.45 15.51 8.06
N GLY A 314 6.92 14.51 7.36
CA GLY A 314 7.71 13.49 6.71
C GLY A 314 8.42 12.61 7.74
N GLU A 315 7.81 12.25 8.86
CA GLU A 315 8.40 11.30 9.82
C GLU A 315 7.66 9.96 9.75
N HIS A 316 8.41 8.86 9.86
CA HIS A 316 7.85 7.51 9.95
C HIS A 316 8.28 6.84 11.25
N ILE A 317 7.44 5.94 11.75
CA ILE A 317 7.72 5.12 12.92
C ILE A 317 8.57 3.92 12.50
N VAL A 318 9.67 3.71 13.20
CA VAL A 318 10.57 2.56 12.99
C VAL A 318 10.25 1.45 13.99
N ARG A 319 9.95 1.82 15.25
CA ARG A 319 9.67 0.88 16.33
C ARG A 319 8.95 1.55 17.51
N PHE A 320 8.38 0.73 18.39
CA PHE A 320 7.82 1.15 19.68
C PHE A 320 8.76 0.75 20.81
N ASP A 321 9.11 1.69 21.69
CA ASP A 321 9.83 1.41 22.95
C ASP A 321 8.87 0.95 24.04
N THR A 322 7.72 1.61 24.11
CA THR A 322 6.60 1.28 25.00
C THR A 322 5.29 1.41 24.21
N PRO A 323 4.15 0.96 24.76
CA PRO A 323 2.87 1.20 24.12
C PRO A 323 2.58 2.66 23.79
N ARG A 324 3.21 3.64 24.47
CA ARG A 324 2.99 5.08 24.27
C ARG A 324 4.25 5.82 23.82
N THR A 325 5.35 5.13 23.51
CA THR A 325 6.61 5.74 23.13
C THR A 325 7.08 5.15 21.82
N VAL A 326 7.19 6.00 20.79
CA VAL A 326 7.61 5.60 19.45
C VAL A 326 8.96 6.19 19.10
N VAL A 327 9.74 5.44 18.34
CA VAL A 327 10.95 5.95 17.70
C VAL A 327 10.61 6.27 16.26
N VAL A 328 10.87 7.51 15.90
CA VAL A 328 10.63 8.03 14.56
C VAL A 328 11.92 8.40 13.87
N ARG A 329 11.89 8.34 12.55
CA ARG A 329 12.97 8.80 11.67
C ARG A 329 12.36 9.63 10.56
N GLU A 330 13.11 10.64 10.12
CA GLU A 330 12.73 11.46 8.99
C GLU A 330 12.71 10.62 7.69
N LEU A 331 11.58 10.65 7.00
CA LEU A 331 11.47 10.44 5.57
C LEU A 331 12.06 11.67 4.90
N SER A 332 12.97 11.43 3.97
CA SER A 332 13.36 12.44 2.99
C SER A 332 12.08 13.08 2.40
N HIS A 333 11.95 14.41 2.41
CA HIS A 333 10.84 15.16 1.81
C HIS A 333 11.30 16.14 0.72
N ILE A 334 10.41 16.47 -0.23
CA ILE A 334 10.66 17.49 -1.26
C ILE A 334 10.48 18.85 -0.58
N GLY A 335 11.58 19.61 -0.43
CA GLY A 335 11.58 20.97 0.11
C GLY A 335 11.07 22.03 -0.86
#